data_AF-A0A329ZE19-F1
#
_entry.id   AF-A0A329ZE19-F1
#
_cell.length_a   1.000
_cell.length_b   1.000
_cell.length_c   1.000
_cell.angle_alpha   90.00
_cell.angle_beta   90.00
_cell.angle_gamma   90.00
#
_symmetry.space_group_name_H-M   'P 1'
#
loop_
_entity.id
_entity.type
_entity.pdbx_description
1 polymer ?
#
loop_
_entity_poly.entity_id
_entity_poly.type
_entity_poly.pdbx_seq_one_letter_code
_entity_poly.pdbx_strand_id
1 'polypeptide(L)' 'MEIKQIVLEFLKECDRKCEDGKLFGNEGLDSIGFLELLEFLEERIGIDLDLSEYEPEEFSSLDGFCEIVRNIKEAK' A
#
# COMPACT_ATOMS: atom_id res chain seq x y z
N MET A 1 13.31 -2.63 7.85
CA MET A 1 12.68 -1.58 7.03
C MET A 1 11.19 -1.68 7.28
N GLU A 2 10.56 -0.61 7.75
CA GLU A 2 9.13 -0.60 8.08
C GLU A 2 8.33 -0.42 6.78
N ILE A 3 7.30 -1.24 6.55
CA ILE A 3 6.48 -1.20 5.31
C ILE A 3 5.95 0.20 5.04
N LYS A 4 5.53 0.88 6.10
CA LYS A 4 5.07 2.27 6.05
C LYS A 4 6.08 3.23 5.42
N GLN A 5 7.38 3.05 5.69
CA GLN A 5 8.42 3.91 5.07
C GLN A 5 8.51 3.67 3.56
N ILE A 6 8.44 2.41 3.13
CA ILE A 6 8.50 2.06 1.69
C ILE A 6 7.30 2.64 0.95
N VAL A 7 6.10 2.55 1.54
CA VAL A 7 4.88 3.15 0.96
C VAL A 7 5.01 4.67 0.87
N LEU A 8 5.53 5.33 1.92
CA LEU A 8 5.74 6.78 1.91
C LEU A 8 6.81 7.22 0.88
N GLU A 9 7.85 6.41 0.66
CA GLU A 9 8.83 6.64 -0.40
C GLU A 9 8.17 6.60 -1.78
N PHE A 10 7.37 5.57 -2.06
CA PHE A 10 6.63 5.45 -3.32
C PHE A 10 5.71 6.65 -3.56
N LEU A 11 4.90 7.02 -2.56
CA LEU A 11 3.99 8.16 -2.66
C LEU A 11 4.75 9.45 -3.00
N LYS A 12 5.92 9.65 -2.39
CA LYS A 12 6.78 10.80 -2.67
C LYS A 12 7.37 10.77 -4.08
N GLU A 13 7.76 9.61 -4.60
CA GLU A 13 8.25 9.46 -5.98
C GLU A 13 7.18 9.76 -7.02
N CYS A 14 5.92 9.43 -6.72
CA CYS A 14 4.78 9.68 -7.60
C CYS A 14 4.11 11.06 -7.41
N ASP A 15 4.64 11.93 -6.55
CA ASP A 15 4.04 13.22 -6.14
C ASP A 15 2.60 13.08 -5.59
N ARG A 16 2.34 11.98 -4.87
CA ARG A 16 1.04 11.65 -4.25
C ARG A 16 1.11 11.76 -2.73
N LYS A 17 -0.03 11.96 -2.07
CA LYS A 17 -0.11 12.15 -0.61
C LYS A 17 -1.29 11.41 0.00
N CYS A 18 -1.06 10.81 1.17
CA CYS A 18 -2.15 10.36 2.02
C CYS A 18 -2.70 11.54 2.83
N GLU A 19 -3.87 12.04 2.46
CA GLU A 19 -4.62 13.00 3.29
C GLU A 19 -5.36 12.25 4.41
N ASP A 20 -5.22 12.72 5.66
CA ASP A 20 -5.87 12.15 6.84
C ASP A 20 -5.67 10.62 7.01
N GLY A 21 -4.55 10.09 6.53
CA GLY A 21 -4.24 8.67 6.58
C GLY A 21 -5.03 7.80 5.59
N LYS A 22 -5.78 8.40 4.66
CA LYS A 22 -6.46 7.68 3.58
C LYS A 22 -5.50 7.45 2.41
N LEU A 23 -5.46 6.20 1.96
CA LEU A 23 -4.62 5.78 0.83
C LEU A 23 -5.23 6.25 -0.51
N PHE A 24 -6.55 6.24 -0.60
CA PHE A 24 -7.32 6.63 -1.79
C PHE A 24 -7.93 8.03 -1.62
N GLY A 25 -7.96 8.83 -2.69
CA GLY A 25 -8.57 10.16 -2.67
C GLY A 25 -8.07 11.07 -3.79
N ASN A 26 -8.46 12.36 -3.74
CA ASN A 26 -8.10 13.36 -4.75
C ASN A 26 -6.58 13.60 -4.86
N GLU A 27 -5.87 13.62 -3.72
CA GLU A 27 -4.40 13.73 -3.70
C GLU A 27 -3.70 12.38 -3.44
N GLY A 28 -4.49 11.32 -3.23
CA GLY A 28 -4.02 9.96 -2.91
C GLY A 28 -3.82 9.08 -4.14
N LEU A 29 -3.96 7.77 -3.94
CA LEU A 29 -3.91 6.79 -5.02
C LEU A 29 -5.26 6.68 -5.73
N ASP A 30 -5.22 6.67 -7.05
CA ASP A 30 -6.27 6.12 -7.88
C ASP A 30 -6.10 4.59 -8.02
N SER A 31 -7.03 3.94 -8.72
CA SER A 31 -6.99 2.49 -8.93
C SER A 31 -5.71 2.03 -9.64
N ILE A 32 -5.17 2.83 -10.56
CA ILE A 32 -3.96 2.48 -11.32
C ILE A 32 -2.73 2.59 -10.42
N GLY A 33 -2.52 3.71 -9.76
CA GLY A 33 -1.33 3.86 -8.91
C GLY A 33 -1.37 3.03 -7.64
N PHE A 34 -2.54 2.50 -7.26
CA PHE A 34 -2.60 1.44 -6.27
C PHE A 34 -1.99 0.13 -6.79
N LEU A 35 -2.27 -0.27 -8.04
CA LEU A 35 -1.62 -1.43 -8.64
C LEU A 35 -0.11 -1.22 -8.77
N GLU A 36 0.34 -0.01 -9.16
CA GLU A 36 1.76 0.35 -9.20
C GLU A 36 2.41 0.25 -7.80
N LEU A 37 1.69 0.65 -6.73
CA LEU A 37 2.16 0.48 -5.36
C LEU A 37 2.31 -1.00 -4.99
N LEU A 38 1.34 -1.84 -5.38
CA LEU A 38 1.42 -3.28 -5.11
C LEU A 38 2.64 -3.88 -5.81
N GLU A 39 2.80 -3.66 -7.11
CA GLU A 39 3.95 -4.13 -7.88
C GLU A 39 5.28 -3.63 -7.28
N PHE A 40 5.36 -2.34 -6.94
CA PHE A 40 6.54 -1.77 -6.28
C PHE A 40 6.88 -2.47 -4.97
N LEU A 41 5.87 -2.77 -4.13
CA LEU A 41 6.09 -3.49 -2.88
C LEU A 41 6.52 -4.93 -3.15
N GLU A 42 5.81 -5.66 -4.01
CA GLU A 42 6.15 -7.04 -4.37
C GLU A 42 7.61 -7.16 -4.81
N GLU A 43 8.08 -6.26 -5.69
CA GLU A 43 9.48 -6.20 -6.12
C GLU A 43 10.45 -5.85 -4.97
N ARG A 44 10.08 -4.90 -4.09
CA ARG A 44 10.96 -4.41 -3.02
C ARG A 44 11.14 -5.41 -1.88
N ILE A 45 10.06 -6.09 -1.49
CA ILE A 45 10.04 -7.00 -0.35
C ILE A 45 10.01 -8.48 -0.74
N GLY A 46 9.88 -8.79 -2.04
CA GLY A 46 9.97 -10.16 -2.56
C GLY A 46 8.80 -11.04 -2.16
N ILE A 47 7.60 -10.48 -2.02
CA ILE A 47 6.37 -11.22 -1.73
C ILE A 47 5.34 -10.99 -2.83
N ASP A 48 4.25 -11.76 -2.78
CA ASP A 48 3.09 -11.60 -3.66
C ASP A 48 1.96 -11.07 -2.77
N LEU A 49 1.40 -9.92 -3.14
CA LEU A 49 0.39 -9.19 -2.39
C LEU A 49 -0.99 -9.50 -2.95
N ASP A 50 -1.48 -10.69 -2.63
CA ASP A 50 -2.87 -11.04 -2.89
C ASP A 50 -3.79 -10.38 -1.86
N LEU A 51 -4.52 -9.35 -2.31
CA LEU A 51 -5.51 -8.65 -1.51
C LEU A 51 -6.95 -9.15 -1.75
N SER A 52 -7.14 -10.23 -2.53
CA SER A 52 -8.47 -10.72 -2.91
C SER A 52 -9.33 -11.21 -1.73
N GLU A 53 -8.70 -11.54 -0.61
CA GLU A 53 -9.37 -11.95 0.63
C GLU A 53 -9.77 -10.77 1.54
N TYR A 54 -9.39 -9.54 1.19
CA TYR A 54 -9.63 -8.34 2.01
C TYR A 54 -10.67 -7.43 1.35
N GLU A 55 -11.50 -6.81 2.19
CA GLU A 55 -12.44 -5.80 1.74
C GLU A 55 -11.72 -4.48 1.45
N PRO A 56 -12.15 -3.70 0.42
CA PRO A 56 -11.53 -2.42 0.09
C PRO A 56 -11.42 -1.42 1.23
N GLU A 57 -12.34 -1.50 2.18
CA GLU A 57 -12.36 -0.66 3.38
C GLU A 57 -11.15 -0.93 4.29
N GLU A 58 -10.66 -2.16 4.35
CA GLU A 58 -9.55 -2.58 5.22
C GLU A 58 -8.21 -2.01 4.76
N PHE A 59 -7.99 -1.91 3.45
CA PHE A 59 -6.79 -1.31 2.86
C PHE A 59 -7.00 0.13 2.37
N SER A 60 -8.13 0.76 2.72
CA SER A 60 -8.41 2.16 2.35
C SER A 60 -7.58 3.19 3.12
N SER A 61 -6.99 2.78 4.23
CA SER A 61 -6.11 3.60 5.06
C SER A 61 -4.67 3.15 4.96
N LEU A 62 -3.73 4.09 5.13
CA LEU A 62 -2.30 3.80 5.13
C LEU A 62 -1.92 2.77 6.19
N ASP A 63 -2.45 2.93 7.40
CA ASP A 63 -2.13 2.02 8.50
C ASP A 63 -2.75 0.63 8.27
N GLY A 64 -4.02 0.55 7.84
CA GLY A 64 -4.69 -0.72 7.53
C GLY A 64 -4.01 -1.47 6.39
N PHE A 65 -3.67 -0.77 5.30
CA PHE A 65 -2.90 -1.36 4.21
C PHE A 65 -1.53 -1.86 4.67
N CYS A 66 -0.77 -1.07 5.43
CA CYS A 66 0.53 -1.49 5.94
C CYS A 66 0.44 -2.70 6.88
N GLU A 67 -0.64 -2.82 7.64
CA GLU A 67 -0.92 -3.97 8.50
C GLU A 67 -1.21 -5.22 7.68
N ILE A 68 -2.05 -5.12 6.64
CA ILE A 68 -2.34 -6.24 5.73
C ILE A 68 -1.07 -6.74 5.05
N VAL A 69 -0.27 -5.83 4.46
CA VAL A 69 0.99 -6.19 3.81
C VAL A 69 1.96 -6.87 4.81
N ARG A 70 1.96 -6.43 6.07
CA ARG A 70 2.75 -7.08 7.13
C ARG A 70 2.24 -8.50 7.41
N ASN A 71 0.94 -8.68 7.56
CA ASN A 71 0.32 -9.98 7.82
C ASN A 71 0.60 -10.97 6.67
N ILE A 72 0.46 -10.53 5.41
CA ILE A 72 0.79 -11.35 4.23
C ILE A 72 2.27 -11.74 4.24
N LYS A 73 3.15 -10.79 4.58
CA LYS A 73 4.59 -11.05 4.67
C LYS A 73 4.94 -12.07 5.77
N GLU A 74 4.28 -12.01 6.92
CA GLU A 74 4.54 -12.92 8.05
C GLU A 74 3.90 -14.30 7.87
N ALA A 75 2.88 -14.41 7.01
CA ALA A 75 2.25 -15.69 6.66
C ALA A 75 3.09 -16.53 5.67
N LYS A 76 4.12 -15.95 5.04
CA LYS A 76 5.08 -16.65 4.16
C LYS A 76 6.39 -16.94 4.88
#